data_AF-A0A7C6Y8Q7-F1
#
_entry.id   AF-A0A7C6Y8Q7-F1
#
_cell.length_a   1.000
_cell.length_b   1.000
_cell.length_c   1.000
_cell.angle_alpha   90.00
_cell.angle_beta   90.00
_cell.angle_gamma   90.00
#
_symmetry.space_group_name_H-M   'P 1'
#
loop_
_entity.id
_entity.type
_entity.pdbx_description
1 polymer ?
#
loop_
_entity_poly.entity_id
_entity_poly.type
_entity_poly.pdbx_seq_one_letter_code
_entity_poly.pdbx_strand_id
1 'polypeptide(L)'
;KVKGYSEITKRFDEVFKKSKYNYEDVYNKVFFNKIKDNLIIKNEKFDYILFKMAFDSDVIDDKVLDDEELKRNIINISYTYELTEEEMKQVLLNTIALDKDLKISDISKNAQKIYRGKNKQETFQYVTKEPDVFVSSDIDDDTYKIINLLDRASPKAILESLSGITPSVSELRLLEQLSNIKLPQGVINTMLMFIIGERKGSLPTSYNYFEKVANEWARKGIKTTKAALDYMQKEKDSPKTKSYKYSKKEKDKPEWYENYETELKDTKTSKNDLSDEEKALISQEAQELFK
;
A
#
# COMPACT_ATOMS: atom_id res chain seq x y z
N LYS A 1 -13.76 23.83 -48.91
CA LYS A 1 -12.41 24.40 -48.63
C LYS A 1 -12.57 25.89 -48.34
N VAL A 2 -12.26 26.33 -47.12
CA VAL A 2 -12.31 27.74 -46.72
C VAL A 2 -11.02 28.43 -47.20
N LYS A 3 -11.13 29.58 -47.86
CA LYS A 3 -9.97 30.34 -48.38
C LYS A 3 -9.12 30.86 -47.21
N GLY A 4 -7.81 30.60 -47.23
CA GLY A 4 -6.85 31.12 -46.24
C GLY A 4 -6.48 30.17 -45.09
N TYR A 5 -7.08 28.98 -45.03
CA TYR A 5 -6.73 27.96 -44.03
C TYR A 5 -6.10 26.74 -44.70
N SER A 6 -4.96 26.30 -44.18
CA SER A 6 -4.34 25.03 -44.53
C SER A 6 -4.80 23.95 -43.55
N GLU A 7 -5.21 22.80 -44.07
CA GLU A 7 -5.44 21.62 -43.25
C GLU A 7 -4.08 21.09 -42.76
N ILE A 8 -3.87 21.14 -41.44
CA ILE A 8 -2.62 20.72 -40.76
C ILE A 8 -2.79 19.36 -40.04
N THR A 9 -3.85 18.62 -40.37
CA THR A 9 -4.16 17.34 -39.74
C THR A 9 -3.12 16.30 -40.15
N LYS A 10 -2.35 15.79 -39.18
CA LYS A 10 -1.44 14.65 -39.40
C LYS A 10 -2.21 13.34 -39.40
N ARG A 11 -1.76 12.36 -40.19
CA ARG A 11 -2.32 11.00 -40.18
C ARG A 11 -1.76 10.21 -38.98
N PHE A 12 -2.50 9.20 -38.52
CA PHE A 12 -2.18 8.43 -37.31
C PHE A 12 -0.78 7.79 -37.36
N ASP A 13 -0.42 7.22 -38.50
CA ASP A 13 0.88 6.62 -38.81
C ASP A 13 2.04 7.64 -38.89
N GLU A 14 1.74 8.91 -39.13
CA GLU A 14 2.71 10.01 -39.08
C GLU A 14 3.07 10.37 -37.64
N VAL A 15 2.17 10.15 -36.68
CA VAL A 15 2.34 10.55 -35.26
C VAL A 15 2.77 9.38 -34.36
N PHE A 16 2.31 8.16 -34.63
CA PHE A 16 2.48 7.01 -33.75
C PHE A 16 3.37 5.91 -34.37
N LYS A 17 4.23 5.28 -33.55
CA LYS A 17 5.03 4.10 -33.91
C LYS A 17 4.77 2.93 -32.94
N LYS A 18 4.71 1.69 -33.43
CA LYS A 18 4.52 0.48 -32.62
C LYS A 18 5.84 0.06 -31.94
N SER A 19 6.00 0.30 -30.64
CA SER A 19 7.04 -0.18 -29.70
C SER A 19 6.58 -1.39 -28.88
N LYS A 20 7.37 -2.00 -27.98
CA LYS A 20 7.00 -3.21 -27.18
C LYS A 20 6.55 -2.96 -25.68
N TYR A 21 5.35 -3.38 -25.15
CA TYR A 21 4.98 -3.55 -23.69
C TYR A 21 3.87 -4.57 -23.35
N ASN A 22 3.93 -5.14 -22.12
CA ASN A 22 3.00 -6.10 -21.46
C ASN A 22 1.90 -5.53 -20.54
N TYR A 23 0.63 -5.83 -20.89
CA TYR A 23 -0.62 -5.43 -20.23
C TYR A 23 -1.39 -6.60 -19.60
N GLU A 24 -1.03 -7.86 -19.87
CA GLU A 24 -1.84 -9.04 -19.54
C GLU A 24 -1.88 -9.42 -18.05
N ASP A 25 -0.95 -8.92 -17.22
CA ASP A 25 -0.87 -9.27 -15.79
C ASP A 25 -2.03 -8.73 -14.94
N VAL A 26 -2.79 -7.76 -15.46
CA VAL A 26 -3.89 -7.08 -14.75
C VAL A 26 -5.27 -7.60 -15.19
N TYR A 27 -5.43 -8.04 -16.44
CA TYR A 27 -6.73 -8.43 -17.01
C TYR A 27 -7.19 -9.82 -16.53
N ASN A 28 -6.25 -10.78 -16.41
CA ASN A 28 -6.57 -12.17 -16.07
C ASN A 28 -6.92 -12.40 -14.59
N LYS A 29 -6.59 -11.44 -13.69
CA LYS A 29 -6.94 -11.53 -12.27
C LYS A 29 -8.38 -11.12 -11.95
N VAL A 30 -9.08 -10.54 -12.93
CA VAL A 30 -10.46 -10.04 -12.78
C VAL A 30 -11.50 -11.03 -13.34
N PHE A 31 -11.11 -11.97 -14.22
CA PHE A 31 -12.06 -12.76 -15.02
C PHE A 31 -12.20 -14.26 -14.68
N PHE A 32 -11.33 -14.89 -13.90
CA PHE A 32 -11.54 -16.31 -13.53
C PHE A 32 -12.46 -16.46 -12.31
N ASN A 33 -13.72 -16.13 -12.54
CA ASN A 33 -14.84 -16.70 -11.83
C ASN A 33 -14.93 -18.20 -12.15
N LYS A 34 -15.14 -19.01 -11.11
CA LYS A 34 -15.80 -20.34 -11.14
C LYS A 34 -15.65 -21.12 -12.45
N ILE A 35 -14.68 -22.03 -12.50
CA ILE A 35 -14.76 -23.16 -13.43
C ILE A 35 -15.92 -24.03 -12.94
N LYS A 36 -17.01 -24.03 -13.70
CA LYS A 36 -18.01 -25.10 -13.66
C LYS A 36 -17.45 -26.28 -14.46
N ASP A 37 -17.74 -27.47 -13.96
CA ASP A 37 -17.37 -28.77 -14.52
C ASP A 37 -17.73 -28.91 -16.02
N ASN A 38 -16.84 -29.61 -16.73
CA ASN A 38 -17.00 -30.24 -18.06
C ASN A 38 -16.64 -29.45 -19.33
N LEU A 39 -15.45 -28.83 -19.37
CA LEU A 39 -14.79 -28.52 -20.65
C LEU A 39 -13.55 -29.40 -20.83
N ILE A 40 -13.52 -30.19 -21.91
CA ILE A 40 -12.36 -31.00 -22.30
C ILE A 40 -11.51 -30.14 -23.23
N ILE A 41 -10.44 -29.55 -22.68
CA ILE A 41 -9.45 -28.80 -23.44
C ILE A 41 -8.48 -29.81 -24.08
N LYS A 42 -8.39 -29.83 -25.41
CA LYS A 42 -7.33 -30.54 -26.12
C LYS A 42 -6.19 -29.56 -26.37
N ASN A 43 -5.13 -29.65 -25.56
CA ASN A 43 -3.91 -28.89 -25.80
C ASN A 43 -3.02 -29.66 -26.79
N GLU A 44 -3.10 -29.34 -28.09
CA GLU A 44 -2.31 -30.03 -29.13
C GLU A 44 -0.80 -29.77 -29.02
N LYS A 45 -0.39 -28.76 -28.26
CA LYS A 45 1.02 -28.37 -28.08
C LYS A 45 1.68 -28.97 -26.84
N PHE A 46 0.94 -29.74 -26.04
CA PHE A 46 1.43 -30.32 -24.79
C PHE A 46 1.22 -31.83 -24.80
N ASP A 47 2.30 -32.59 -24.92
CA ASP A 47 2.25 -34.05 -24.89
C ASP A 47 2.39 -34.56 -23.45
N TYR A 48 1.28 -35.04 -22.88
CA TYR A 48 1.25 -35.57 -21.52
C TYR A 48 2.13 -36.83 -21.35
N ILE A 49 2.28 -37.63 -22.40
CA ILE A 49 3.10 -38.84 -22.36
C ILE A 49 4.57 -38.45 -22.27
N LEU A 50 4.99 -37.49 -23.10
CA LEU A 50 6.35 -36.94 -23.07
C LEU A 50 6.65 -36.27 -21.72
N PHE A 51 5.70 -35.50 -21.20
CA PHE A 51 5.77 -34.89 -19.88
C PHE A 51 5.93 -35.94 -18.76
N LYS A 52 5.17 -37.05 -18.79
CA LYS A 52 5.28 -38.15 -17.81
C LYS A 52 6.66 -38.81 -17.87
N MET A 53 7.17 -39.08 -19.08
CA MET A 53 8.50 -39.68 -19.29
C MET A 53 9.64 -38.78 -18.79
N ALA A 54 9.40 -37.49 -18.60
CA ALA A 54 10.40 -36.56 -18.09
C ALA A 54 10.64 -36.69 -16.57
N PHE A 55 9.83 -37.47 -15.83
CA PHE A 55 10.06 -37.75 -14.41
C PHE A 55 10.75 -39.08 -14.21
N ASP A 56 11.72 -39.11 -13.30
CA ASP A 56 12.24 -40.36 -12.76
C ASP A 56 11.23 -40.91 -11.74
N SER A 57 11.00 -42.22 -11.76
CA SER A 57 10.00 -42.91 -10.91
C SER A 57 10.22 -42.72 -9.40
N ASP A 58 11.42 -42.28 -8.99
CA ASP A 58 11.77 -41.99 -7.60
C ASP A 58 11.19 -40.66 -7.09
N VAL A 59 10.75 -39.77 -7.99
CA VAL A 59 10.27 -38.42 -7.64
C VAL A 59 8.75 -38.37 -7.51
N ILE A 60 8.03 -39.07 -8.38
CA ILE A 60 6.57 -39.14 -8.39
C ILE A 60 6.16 -40.57 -8.78
N ASP A 61 5.27 -41.19 -8.00
CA ASP A 61 4.69 -42.49 -8.35
C ASP A 61 3.81 -42.33 -9.61
N ASP A 62 4.05 -43.20 -10.61
CA ASP A 62 3.30 -43.23 -11.87
C ASP A 62 1.79 -43.30 -11.65
N LYS A 63 1.36 -43.96 -10.57
CA LYS A 63 -0.07 -44.07 -10.21
C LYS A 63 -0.72 -42.71 -9.93
N VAL A 64 0.04 -41.75 -9.41
CA VAL A 64 -0.47 -40.41 -9.11
C VAL A 64 -0.57 -39.58 -10.39
N LEU A 65 0.35 -39.79 -11.34
CA LEU A 65 0.32 -39.14 -12.65
C LEU A 65 -0.73 -39.76 -13.60
N ASP A 66 -1.15 -41.00 -13.35
CA ASP A 66 -2.21 -41.67 -14.12
C ASP A 66 -3.62 -41.31 -13.64
N ASP A 67 -3.76 -40.51 -12.58
CA ASP A 67 -5.07 -40.00 -12.17
C ASP A 67 -5.67 -39.07 -13.24
N GLU A 68 -6.86 -39.44 -13.71
CA GLU A 68 -7.56 -38.73 -14.78
C GLU A 68 -7.99 -37.32 -14.36
N GLU A 69 -8.25 -37.08 -13.07
CA GLU A 69 -8.57 -35.74 -12.58
C GLU A 69 -7.33 -34.83 -12.59
N LEU A 70 -6.21 -35.30 -12.03
CA LEU A 70 -4.93 -34.59 -12.02
C LEU A 70 -4.42 -34.33 -13.45
N LYS A 71 -4.49 -35.32 -14.34
CA LYS A 71 -4.11 -35.20 -15.75
C LYS A 71 -4.89 -34.10 -16.47
N ARG A 72 -6.23 -34.06 -16.30
CA ARG A 72 -7.05 -32.97 -16.86
C ARG A 72 -6.61 -31.60 -16.33
N ASN A 73 -6.33 -31.51 -15.04
CA ASN A 73 -5.89 -30.26 -14.42
C ASN A 73 -4.53 -29.80 -14.94
N ILE A 74 -3.57 -30.71 -15.13
CA ILE A 74 -2.26 -30.40 -15.72
C ILE A 74 -2.42 -29.87 -17.14
N ILE A 75 -3.23 -30.53 -17.98
CA ILE A 75 -3.49 -30.10 -19.35
C ILE A 75 -4.15 -28.72 -19.38
N ASN A 76 -5.11 -28.47 -18.48
CA ASN A 76 -5.78 -27.17 -18.38
C ASN A 76 -4.80 -26.06 -17.95
N ILE A 77 -3.94 -26.34 -16.98
CA ILE A 77 -2.94 -25.38 -16.47
C ILE A 77 -1.87 -25.12 -17.54
N SER A 78 -1.36 -26.15 -18.21
CA SER A 78 -0.37 -25.99 -19.28
C SER A 78 -0.93 -25.19 -20.45
N TYR A 79 -2.20 -25.41 -20.80
CA TYR A 79 -2.90 -24.61 -21.80
C TYR A 79 -3.08 -23.16 -21.36
N THR A 80 -3.53 -22.93 -20.12
CA THR A 80 -3.82 -21.58 -19.59
C THR A 80 -2.57 -20.70 -19.55
N TYR A 81 -1.42 -21.27 -19.20
CA TYR A 81 -0.17 -20.53 -19.04
C TYR A 81 0.83 -20.77 -20.19
N GLU A 82 0.41 -21.43 -21.28
CA GLU A 82 1.26 -21.77 -22.43
C GLU A 82 2.63 -22.37 -22.02
N LEU A 83 2.59 -23.29 -21.06
CA LEU A 83 3.78 -23.94 -20.51
C LEU A 83 4.19 -25.14 -21.37
N THR A 84 5.49 -25.28 -21.61
CA THR A 84 6.06 -26.49 -22.22
C THR A 84 6.09 -27.65 -21.22
N GLU A 85 6.34 -28.86 -21.71
CA GLU A 85 6.46 -30.08 -20.88
C GLU A 85 7.53 -29.91 -19.80
N GLU A 86 8.66 -29.30 -20.16
CA GLU A 86 9.78 -29.09 -19.24
C GLU A 86 9.49 -28.00 -18.20
N GLU A 87 8.79 -26.93 -18.59
CA GLU A 87 8.33 -25.90 -17.66
C GLU A 87 7.30 -26.47 -16.68
N MET A 88 6.36 -27.29 -17.18
CA MET A 88 5.35 -27.93 -16.33
C MET A 88 5.97 -28.97 -15.38
N LYS A 89 7.06 -29.65 -15.79
CA LYS A 89 7.86 -30.49 -14.89
C LYS A 89 8.40 -29.69 -13.72
N GLN A 90 9.00 -28.53 -14.00
CA GLN A 90 9.50 -27.65 -12.94
C GLN A 90 8.38 -27.16 -12.01
N VAL A 91 7.18 -26.86 -12.53
CA VAL A 91 6.01 -26.51 -11.71
C VAL A 91 5.70 -27.59 -10.68
N LEU A 92 5.70 -28.86 -11.10
CA LEU A 92 5.35 -29.98 -10.25
C LEU A 92 6.43 -30.28 -9.21
N LEU A 93 7.71 -30.26 -9.60
CA LEU A 93 8.83 -30.38 -8.67
C LEU A 93 8.76 -29.31 -7.57
N ASN A 94 8.49 -28.06 -7.95
CA ASN A 94 8.35 -26.95 -7.01
C ASN A 94 7.14 -27.10 -6.08
N THR A 95 6.09 -27.81 -6.51
CA THR A 95 4.92 -28.08 -5.69
C THR A 95 5.21 -29.16 -4.65
N ILE A 96 5.85 -30.26 -5.07
CA ILE A 96 6.19 -31.39 -4.19
C ILE A 96 7.22 -30.99 -3.14
N ALA A 97 8.22 -30.19 -3.52
CA ALA A 97 9.24 -29.72 -2.60
C ALA A 97 8.67 -28.90 -1.43
N LEU A 98 7.51 -28.25 -1.61
CA LEU A 98 6.90 -27.38 -0.62
C LEU A 98 6.01 -28.14 0.38
N ASP A 99 5.09 -28.95 -0.12
CA ASP A 99 3.99 -29.52 0.70
C ASP A 99 3.97 -31.05 0.72
N LYS A 100 4.84 -31.73 -0.06
CA LYS A 100 4.82 -33.19 -0.34
C LYS A 100 3.49 -33.73 -0.90
N ASP A 101 2.48 -32.89 -1.06
CA ASP A 101 1.18 -33.19 -1.64
C ASP A 101 0.96 -32.44 -2.96
N LEU A 102 0.23 -33.06 -3.88
CA LEU A 102 -0.12 -32.49 -5.19
C LEU A 102 -1.50 -31.83 -5.17
N LYS A 103 -1.59 -30.67 -4.51
CA LYS A 103 -2.81 -29.85 -4.54
C LYS A 103 -2.87 -28.99 -5.81
N ILE A 104 -4.02 -29.02 -6.49
CA ILE A 104 -4.28 -28.25 -7.73
C ILE A 104 -4.02 -26.75 -7.53
N SER A 105 -4.39 -26.22 -6.35
CA SER A 105 -4.18 -24.82 -5.99
C SER A 105 -2.70 -24.42 -6.04
N ASP A 106 -1.81 -25.31 -5.64
CA ASP A 106 -0.39 -25.01 -5.51
C ASP A 106 0.36 -25.25 -6.82
N ILE A 107 -0.09 -26.23 -7.62
CA ILE A 107 0.32 -26.40 -9.03
C ILE A 107 0.00 -25.12 -9.82
N SER A 108 -1.21 -24.57 -9.68
CA SER A 108 -1.62 -23.34 -10.37
C SER A 108 -0.79 -22.12 -9.93
N LYS A 109 -0.50 -21.98 -8.63
CA LYS A 109 0.37 -20.89 -8.13
C LYS A 109 1.79 -21.00 -8.67
N ASN A 110 2.36 -22.20 -8.72
CA ASN A 110 3.73 -22.40 -9.21
C ASN A 110 3.80 -22.25 -10.74
N ALA A 111 2.77 -22.68 -11.48
CA ALA A 111 2.63 -22.40 -12.91
C ALA A 111 2.59 -20.90 -13.19
N GLN A 112 1.82 -20.15 -12.40
CA GLN A 112 1.79 -18.70 -12.49
C GLN A 112 3.17 -18.06 -12.23
N LYS A 113 3.97 -18.59 -11.31
CA LYS A 113 5.32 -18.07 -11.05
C LYS A 113 6.27 -18.30 -12.24
N ILE A 114 6.25 -19.50 -12.83
CA ILE A 114 7.07 -19.83 -14.01
C ILE A 114 6.64 -18.97 -15.21
N TYR A 115 5.34 -18.83 -15.44
CA TYR A 115 4.77 -17.96 -16.46
C TYR A 115 5.20 -16.49 -16.28
N ARG A 116 5.16 -15.96 -15.05
CA ARG A 116 5.67 -14.61 -14.74
C ARG A 116 7.17 -14.48 -14.97
N GLY A 117 7.93 -15.55 -14.79
CA GLY A 117 9.36 -15.61 -15.11
C GLY A 117 9.61 -15.53 -16.63
N LYS A 118 8.80 -16.25 -17.41
CA LYS A 118 8.85 -16.34 -18.89
C LYS A 118 8.38 -15.05 -19.57
N ASN A 119 7.25 -14.49 -19.14
CA ASN A 119 6.60 -13.34 -19.77
C ASN A 119 7.04 -11.97 -19.24
N LYS A 120 8.19 -11.91 -18.56
CA LYS A 120 8.90 -10.64 -18.32
C LYS A 120 9.26 -9.90 -19.61
N GLN A 121 9.07 -10.50 -20.78
CA GLN A 121 9.37 -9.91 -22.07
C GLN A 121 8.14 -9.88 -23.00
N GLU A 122 7.74 -8.65 -23.30
CA GLU A 122 7.17 -8.19 -24.57
C GLU A 122 5.66 -8.27 -24.82
N THR A 123 5.11 -7.12 -25.17
CA THR A 123 3.92 -6.97 -26.06
C THR A 123 4.16 -5.68 -26.80
N PHE A 124 3.23 -4.93 -27.41
CA PHE A 124 3.57 -3.71 -28.16
C PHE A 124 2.64 -2.50 -27.93
N GLN A 125 3.19 -1.28 -27.74
CA GLN A 125 2.49 0.00 -27.58
C GLN A 125 2.76 0.96 -28.72
N TYR A 126 1.83 1.86 -28.98
CA TYR A 126 2.08 2.99 -29.86
C TYR A 126 2.71 4.14 -29.07
N VAL A 127 3.96 4.47 -29.34
CA VAL A 127 4.68 5.63 -28.77
C VAL A 127 4.66 6.73 -29.81
N THR A 128 4.50 7.99 -29.39
CA THR A 128 4.63 9.13 -30.31
C THR A 128 6.05 9.20 -30.88
N LYS A 129 6.20 9.52 -32.17
CA LYS A 129 7.52 9.67 -32.81
C LYS A 129 8.28 10.88 -32.26
N GLU A 130 7.56 11.90 -31.82
CA GLU A 130 8.10 13.11 -31.20
C GLU A 130 7.62 13.18 -29.74
N PRO A 131 8.49 13.58 -28.79
CA PRO A 131 8.09 13.78 -27.40
C PRO A 131 6.99 14.84 -27.34
N ASP A 132 5.94 14.54 -26.58
CA ASP A 132 4.80 15.42 -26.41
C ASP A 132 5.28 16.74 -25.78
N VAL A 133 5.05 17.88 -26.44
CA VAL A 133 5.59 19.19 -26.02
C VAL A 133 5.05 19.62 -24.63
N PHE A 134 3.96 19.00 -24.17
CA PHE A 134 3.39 19.21 -22.84
C PHE A 134 3.97 18.31 -21.75
N VAL A 135 4.75 17.29 -22.10
CA VAL A 135 5.61 16.56 -21.16
C VAL A 135 6.99 17.19 -21.30
N SER A 136 7.33 18.08 -20.35
CA SER A 136 8.62 18.77 -20.32
C SER A 136 9.74 17.77 -20.63
N SER A 137 10.54 18.04 -21.65
CA SER A 137 11.67 17.24 -22.13
C SER A 137 12.78 17.02 -21.08
N ASP A 138 12.59 17.55 -19.87
CA ASP A 138 13.52 17.51 -18.74
C ASP A 138 13.12 16.48 -17.66
N ILE A 139 12.10 15.65 -17.91
CA ILE A 139 11.70 14.60 -16.96
C ILE A 139 12.52 13.35 -17.24
N ASP A 140 13.29 12.93 -16.24
CA ASP A 140 14.02 11.66 -16.24
C ASP A 140 13.11 10.46 -16.52
N ASP A 141 13.60 9.48 -17.28
CA ASP A 141 12.83 8.31 -17.73
C ASP A 141 12.25 7.52 -16.55
N ASP A 142 12.97 7.48 -15.43
CA ASP A 142 12.51 6.82 -14.20
C ASP A 142 11.40 7.60 -13.51
N THR A 143 11.46 8.94 -13.52
CA THR A 143 10.38 9.79 -12.98
C THR A 143 9.10 9.62 -13.79
N TYR A 144 9.22 9.50 -15.11
CA TYR A 144 8.08 9.25 -15.99
C TYR A 144 7.44 7.87 -15.75
N LYS A 145 8.24 6.83 -15.50
CA LYS A 145 7.75 5.50 -15.10
C LYS A 145 6.97 5.56 -13.79
N ILE A 146 7.49 6.28 -12.79
CA ILE A 146 6.83 6.46 -11.49
C ILE A 146 5.50 7.18 -11.64
N ILE A 147 5.46 8.27 -12.41
CA ILE A 147 4.22 9.03 -12.67
C ILE A 147 3.17 8.12 -13.32
N ASN A 148 3.54 7.38 -14.37
CA ASN A 148 2.63 6.45 -15.04
C ASN A 148 2.12 5.32 -14.14
N LEU A 149 2.99 4.78 -13.30
CA LEU A 149 2.61 3.76 -12.31
C LEU A 149 1.56 4.33 -11.35
N LEU A 150 1.81 5.52 -10.80
CA LEU A 150 0.91 6.17 -9.86
C LEU A 150 -0.41 6.57 -10.52
N ASP A 151 -0.42 7.04 -11.75
CA ASP A 151 -1.67 7.42 -12.44
C ASP A 151 -2.58 6.23 -12.73
N ARG A 152 -2.01 5.05 -12.97
CA ARG A 152 -2.76 3.86 -13.40
C ARG A 152 -3.09 2.89 -12.26
N ALA A 153 -2.25 2.79 -11.24
CA ALA A 153 -2.43 1.84 -10.15
C ALA A 153 -3.63 2.20 -9.28
N SER A 154 -4.35 1.20 -8.75
CA SER A 154 -5.41 1.48 -7.78
C SER A 154 -4.82 1.89 -6.42
N PRO A 155 -5.51 2.73 -5.62
CA PRO A 155 -5.06 3.11 -4.28
C PRO A 155 -4.76 1.92 -3.38
N LYS A 156 -5.54 0.84 -3.52
CA LYS A 156 -5.29 -0.43 -2.85
C LYS A 156 -3.97 -1.07 -3.26
N ALA A 157 -3.69 -1.15 -4.57
CA ALA A 157 -2.45 -1.74 -5.08
C ALA A 157 -1.21 -0.95 -4.62
N ILE A 158 -1.31 0.39 -4.56
CA ILE A 158 -0.23 1.23 -4.02
C ILE A 158 -0.02 0.93 -2.53
N LEU A 159 -1.10 0.85 -1.75
CA LEU A 159 -1.00 0.52 -0.33
C LEU A 159 -0.35 -0.84 -0.10
N GLU A 160 -0.76 -1.87 -0.85
CA GLU A 160 -0.16 -3.21 -0.82
C GLU A 160 1.33 -3.18 -1.19
N SER A 161 1.70 -2.42 -2.23
CA SER A 161 3.10 -2.31 -2.66
C SER A 161 4.01 -1.64 -1.64
N LEU A 162 3.46 -0.70 -0.85
CA LEU A 162 4.21 0.05 0.15
C LEU A 162 4.34 -0.69 1.48
N SER A 163 3.28 -1.39 1.90
CA SER A 163 3.24 -2.08 3.19
C SER A 163 3.68 -3.55 3.10
N GLY A 164 3.62 -4.17 1.92
CA GLY A 164 3.87 -5.59 1.72
C GLY A 164 2.80 -6.52 2.32
N ILE A 165 1.71 -5.96 2.87
CA ILE A 165 0.62 -6.69 3.51
C ILE A 165 -0.72 -6.33 2.87
N THR A 166 -1.67 -7.26 2.93
CA THR A 166 -3.04 -6.99 2.49
C THR A 166 -3.70 -5.96 3.41
N PRO A 167 -4.30 -4.88 2.90
CA PRO A 167 -4.96 -3.87 3.70
C PRO A 167 -6.09 -4.47 4.54
N SER A 168 -6.20 -4.00 5.78
CA SER A 168 -7.30 -4.33 6.67
C SER A 168 -8.64 -3.80 6.15
N VAL A 169 -9.75 -4.36 6.67
CA VAL A 169 -11.11 -3.94 6.29
C VAL A 169 -11.34 -2.44 6.55
N SER A 170 -10.77 -1.90 7.64
CA SER A 170 -10.81 -0.47 7.95
C SER A 170 -10.07 0.39 6.92
N GLU A 171 -8.92 -0.08 6.43
CA GLU A 171 -8.13 0.64 5.43
C GLU A 171 -8.80 0.58 4.06
N LEU A 172 -9.42 -0.54 3.70
CA LEU A 172 -10.21 -0.66 2.47
C LEU A 172 -11.39 0.32 2.45
N ARG A 173 -12.15 0.42 3.55
CA ARG A 173 -13.23 1.42 3.67
C ARG A 173 -12.70 2.85 3.55
N LEU A 174 -11.53 3.12 4.14
CA LEU A 174 -10.90 4.43 4.00
C LEU A 174 -10.53 4.73 2.54
N LEU A 175 -9.94 3.77 1.82
CA LEU A 175 -9.59 3.93 0.40
C LEU A 175 -10.83 4.14 -0.49
N GLU A 176 -11.94 3.47 -0.19
CA GLU A 176 -13.23 3.73 -0.85
C GLU A 176 -13.69 5.17 -0.61
N GLN A 177 -13.59 5.65 0.64
CA GLN A 177 -13.93 7.05 0.95
C GLN A 177 -12.99 8.05 0.25
N LEU A 178 -11.70 7.75 0.12
CA LEU A 178 -10.75 8.58 -0.61
C LEU A 178 -11.08 8.70 -2.09
N SER A 179 -11.72 7.68 -2.67
CA SER A 179 -12.17 7.72 -4.07
C SER A 179 -13.28 8.76 -4.31
N ASN A 180 -13.95 9.23 -3.25
CA ASN A 180 -14.94 10.31 -3.34
C ASN A 180 -14.32 11.71 -3.40
N ILE A 181 -13.02 11.83 -3.11
CA ILE A 181 -12.31 13.11 -3.20
C ILE A 181 -12.14 13.46 -4.69
N LYS A 182 -12.45 14.71 -5.08
CA LYS A 182 -12.31 15.22 -6.46
C LYS A 182 -10.85 15.46 -6.86
N LEU A 183 -9.96 14.51 -6.58
CA LEU A 183 -8.56 14.53 -6.99
C LEU A 183 -8.30 13.39 -7.99
N PRO A 184 -7.38 13.59 -8.95
CA PRO A 184 -6.97 12.51 -9.83
C PRO A 184 -6.37 11.34 -9.06
N GLN A 185 -6.59 10.13 -9.56
CA GLN A 185 -6.13 8.90 -8.92
C GLN A 185 -4.63 8.89 -8.63
N GLY A 186 -3.80 9.38 -9.57
CA GLY A 186 -2.36 9.48 -9.33
C GLY A 186 -1.96 10.46 -8.22
N VAL A 187 -2.72 11.55 -8.03
CA VAL A 187 -2.52 12.49 -6.92
C VAL A 187 -2.88 11.82 -5.59
N ILE A 188 -3.98 11.05 -5.55
CA ILE A 188 -4.39 10.28 -4.36
C ILE A 188 -3.32 9.24 -4.00
N ASN A 189 -2.79 8.54 -4.99
CA ASN A 189 -1.73 7.54 -4.81
C ASN A 189 -0.43 8.16 -4.30
N THR A 190 -0.07 9.33 -4.83
CA THR A 190 1.10 10.11 -4.38
C THR A 190 0.91 10.58 -2.94
N MET A 191 -0.30 11.03 -2.59
CA MET A 191 -0.66 11.42 -1.22
C MET A 191 -0.56 10.23 -0.24
N LEU A 192 -1.03 9.05 -0.62
CA LEU A 192 -0.89 7.83 0.19
C LEU A 192 0.60 7.52 0.45
N MET A 193 1.42 7.57 -0.59
CA MET A 193 2.87 7.35 -0.47
C MET A 193 3.52 8.36 0.50
N PHE A 194 3.15 9.64 0.39
CA PHE A 194 3.64 10.70 1.27
C PHE A 194 3.32 10.44 2.74
N ILE A 195 2.04 10.16 3.03
CA ILE A 195 1.54 10.01 4.40
C ILE A 195 2.17 8.79 5.08
N ILE A 196 2.27 7.67 4.37
CA ILE A 196 2.89 6.44 4.89
C ILE A 196 4.38 6.68 5.18
N GLY A 197 5.08 7.37 4.27
CA GLY A 197 6.48 7.74 4.46
C GLY A 197 6.70 8.66 5.66
N GLU A 198 5.84 9.67 5.83
CA GLU A 198 5.92 10.61 6.96
C GLU A 198 5.72 9.91 8.31
N ARG A 199 4.82 8.93 8.37
CA ARG A 199 4.45 8.19 9.58
C ARG A 199 5.20 6.88 9.78
N LYS A 200 6.31 6.67 9.06
CA LYS A 200 7.17 5.48 9.18
C LYS A 200 6.39 4.16 9.04
N GLY A 201 5.45 4.10 8.10
CA GLY A 201 4.69 2.88 7.79
C GLY A 201 3.31 2.77 8.46
N SER A 202 2.90 3.73 9.28
CA SER A 202 1.55 3.75 9.86
C SER A 202 0.56 4.55 9.01
N LEU A 203 -0.50 3.91 8.52
CA LEU A 203 -1.60 4.60 7.86
C LEU A 203 -2.50 5.28 8.91
N PRO A 204 -2.84 6.58 8.76
CA PRO A 204 -3.90 7.18 9.56
C PRO A 204 -5.21 6.41 9.36
N THR A 205 -5.85 6.00 10.46
CA THR A 205 -7.14 5.30 10.40
C THR A 205 -8.31 6.25 10.10
N SER A 206 -8.09 7.57 10.19
CA SER A 206 -9.14 8.59 10.04
C SER A 206 -9.10 9.26 8.66
N TYR A 207 -10.23 9.18 7.94
CA TYR A 207 -10.46 9.89 6.67
C TYR A 207 -10.21 11.41 6.77
N ASN A 208 -10.57 12.03 7.89
CA ASN A 208 -10.43 13.47 8.12
C ASN A 208 -9.00 13.98 7.95
N TYR A 209 -7.99 13.13 8.21
CA TYR A 209 -6.61 13.50 7.98
C TYR A 209 -6.30 13.66 6.49
N PHE A 210 -6.73 12.69 5.68
CA PHE A 210 -6.56 12.72 4.23
C PHE A 210 -7.34 13.86 3.58
N GLU A 211 -8.55 14.14 4.07
CA GLU A 211 -9.34 15.28 3.61
C GLU A 211 -8.62 16.62 3.87
N LYS A 212 -7.97 16.77 5.03
CA LYS A 212 -7.16 17.96 5.32
C LYS A 212 -5.97 18.09 4.37
N VAL A 213 -5.24 17.00 4.13
CA VAL A 213 -4.10 16.99 3.19
C VAL A 213 -4.57 17.27 1.77
N ALA A 214 -5.67 16.67 1.33
CA ALA A 214 -6.27 16.91 0.02
C ALA A 214 -6.69 18.38 -0.16
N ASN A 215 -7.31 18.98 0.85
CA ASN A 215 -7.68 20.39 0.84
C ASN A 215 -6.44 21.31 0.81
N GLU A 216 -5.38 20.95 1.53
CA GLU A 216 -4.12 21.67 1.50
C GLU A 216 -3.47 21.63 0.12
N TRP A 217 -3.42 20.45 -0.50
CA TRP A 217 -2.88 20.25 -1.85
C TRP A 217 -3.72 20.99 -2.90
N ALA A 218 -5.05 20.97 -2.76
CA ALA A 218 -5.95 21.73 -3.61
C ALA A 218 -5.72 23.24 -3.51
N ARG A 219 -5.52 23.79 -2.29
CA ARG A 219 -5.17 25.21 -2.08
C ARG A 219 -3.80 25.57 -2.64
N LYS A 220 -2.86 24.63 -2.62
CA LYS A 220 -1.52 24.75 -3.22
C LYS A 220 -1.53 24.55 -4.76
N GLY A 221 -2.69 24.26 -5.35
CA GLY A 221 -2.83 24.09 -6.80
C GLY A 221 -2.27 22.77 -7.34
N ILE A 222 -2.03 21.78 -6.47
CA ILE A 222 -1.50 20.47 -6.84
C ILE A 222 -2.62 19.65 -7.48
N LYS A 223 -2.58 19.52 -8.80
CA LYS A 223 -3.58 18.80 -9.59
C LYS A 223 -3.02 17.64 -10.41
N THR A 224 -1.70 17.52 -10.52
CA THR A 224 -1.03 16.49 -11.31
C THR A 224 -0.10 15.68 -10.43
N THR A 225 0.11 14.42 -10.80
CA THR A 225 1.00 13.48 -10.10
C THR A 225 2.43 14.01 -10.06
N LYS A 226 2.91 14.62 -11.15
CA LYS A 226 4.19 15.32 -11.18
C LYS A 226 4.28 16.44 -10.14
N ALA A 227 3.28 17.33 -10.10
CA ALA A 227 3.27 18.44 -9.13
C ALA A 227 3.24 17.93 -7.68
N ALA A 228 2.57 16.80 -7.43
CA ALA A 228 2.54 16.15 -6.12
C ALA A 228 3.91 15.57 -5.74
N LEU A 229 4.60 14.89 -6.67
CA LEU A 229 5.95 14.37 -6.45
C LEU A 229 6.97 15.48 -6.20
N ASP A 230 6.93 16.55 -7.00
CA ASP A 230 7.80 17.72 -6.84
C ASP A 230 7.58 18.38 -5.47
N TYR A 231 6.31 18.46 -5.03
CA TYR A 231 5.95 18.95 -3.70
C TYR A 231 6.54 18.06 -2.60
N MET A 232 6.42 16.74 -2.71
CA MET A 232 6.99 15.81 -1.73
C MET A 232 8.51 15.92 -1.63
N GLN A 233 9.20 16.09 -2.76
CA GLN A 233 10.65 16.25 -2.77
C GLN A 233 11.07 17.56 -2.09
N LYS A 234 10.41 18.67 -2.42
CA LYS A 234 10.63 19.96 -1.75
C LYS A 234 10.39 19.88 -0.24
N GLU A 235 9.34 19.17 0.20
CA GLU A 235 9.03 19.03 1.62
C GLU A 235 10.10 18.19 2.36
N LYS A 236 10.65 17.16 1.71
CA LYS A 236 11.77 16.37 2.25
C LYS A 236 13.06 17.18 2.39
N ASP A 237 13.35 18.01 1.39
CA ASP A 237 14.56 18.83 1.35
C ASP A 237 14.43 20.09 2.20
N SER A 238 13.21 20.50 2.53
CA SER A 238 12.96 21.60 3.45
C SER A 238 13.51 21.23 4.84
N PRO A 239 14.36 22.07 5.46
CA PRO A 239 14.80 21.84 6.82
C PRO A 239 13.55 21.92 7.69
N LYS A 240 13.10 20.77 8.21
CA LYS A 240 12.03 20.72 9.21
C LYS A 240 12.39 21.74 10.28
N THR A 241 11.69 22.88 10.31
CA THR A 241 11.89 23.89 11.35
C THR A 241 11.75 23.13 12.65
N LYS A 242 12.87 23.01 13.39
CA LYS A 242 12.89 22.28 14.65
C LYS A 242 11.69 22.78 15.41
N SER A 243 10.72 21.89 15.65
CA SER A 243 9.67 22.17 16.60
C SER A 243 10.41 22.70 17.81
N TYR A 244 10.22 23.99 18.10
CA TYR A 244 10.70 24.54 19.35
C TYR A 244 9.95 23.71 20.39
N LYS A 245 10.60 22.65 20.85
CA LYS A 245 10.22 22.00 22.09
C LYS A 245 10.19 23.17 23.04
N TYR A 246 8.99 23.56 23.43
CA TYR A 246 8.78 24.44 24.55
C TYR A 246 9.37 23.64 25.71
N SER A 247 10.68 23.80 25.95
CA SER A 247 11.26 23.35 27.19
C SER A 247 10.49 24.17 28.19
N LYS A 248 9.70 23.48 29.00
CA LYS A 248 9.16 24.06 30.20
C LYS A 248 10.40 24.34 31.05
N LYS A 249 11.07 25.47 30.80
CA LYS A 249 11.99 26.03 31.78
C LYS A 249 11.12 26.17 33.01
N GLU A 250 11.38 25.34 34.01
CA GLU A 250 11.00 25.70 35.36
C GLU A 250 11.59 27.09 35.55
N LYS A 251 10.70 28.09 35.62
CA LYS A 251 11.12 29.41 36.05
C LYS A 251 11.64 29.20 37.46
N ASP A 252 12.85 29.66 37.76
CA ASP A 252 13.30 29.74 39.13
C ASP A 252 12.20 30.42 39.93
N LYS A 253 11.73 29.74 40.97
CA LYS A 253 10.66 30.24 41.82
C LYS A 253 11.15 31.58 42.40
N PRO A 254 10.34 32.65 42.37
CA PRO A 254 10.73 33.91 42.98
C PRO A 254 11.08 33.73 44.47
N GLU A 255 12.04 34.49 45.01
CA GLU A 255 12.45 34.38 46.44
C GLU A 255 11.27 34.47 47.41
N TRP A 256 10.24 35.26 47.09
CA TRP A 256 9.05 35.37 47.94
C TRP A 256 8.27 34.03 48.10
N TYR A 257 8.41 33.10 47.15
CA TYR A 257 7.71 31.83 47.16
C TYR A 257 8.27 30.87 48.22
N GLU A 258 9.57 30.92 48.50
CA GLU A 258 10.18 30.14 49.59
C GLU A 258 9.71 30.64 50.95
N ASN A 259 9.65 31.97 51.12
CA ASN A 259 9.12 32.59 52.34
C ASN A 259 7.65 32.23 52.59
N TYR A 260 6.85 32.14 51.52
CA TYR A 260 5.45 31.71 51.61
C TYR A 260 5.31 30.22 51.99
N GLU A 261 6.20 29.34 51.50
CA GLU A 261 6.23 27.94 51.93
C GLU A 261 6.64 27.77 53.39
N THR A 262 7.54 28.62 53.91
CA THR A 262 7.90 28.62 55.34
C THR A 262 6.74 29.12 56.20
N GLU A 263 6.04 30.19 55.81
CA GLU A 263 4.86 30.68 56.52
C GLU A 263 3.72 29.65 56.57
N LEU A 264 3.54 28.86 55.49
CA LEU A 264 2.58 27.76 55.44
C LEU A 264 2.97 26.55 56.31
N LYS A 265 4.26 26.34 56.55
CA LYS A 265 4.76 25.28 57.46
C LYS A 265 4.64 25.72 58.92
N ASP A 266 4.92 26.98 59.21
CA ASP A 266 4.78 27.54 60.56
C ASP A 266 3.30 27.60 61.00
N THR A 267 2.38 27.91 60.08
CA THR A 267 0.93 27.88 60.37
C THR A 267 0.35 26.46 60.50
N LYS A 268 1.00 25.42 59.96
CA LYS A 268 0.62 24.02 60.19
C LYS A 268 1.16 23.47 61.52
N THR A 269 2.29 23.97 62.00
CA THR A 269 2.88 23.54 63.28
C THR A 269 2.19 24.17 64.50
N SER A 270 1.42 25.26 64.31
CA SER A 270 0.67 25.93 65.40
C SER A 270 -0.80 25.49 65.53
N LYS A 271 -1.25 24.43 64.85
CA LYS A 271 -2.57 23.81 65.09
C LYS A 271 -2.37 22.37 65.57
N ASN A 272 -2.74 22.14 66.83
CA ASN A 272 -2.64 20.91 67.64
C ASN A 272 -1.32 20.90 68.44
N ASP A 273 -1.30 21.16 69.75
CA ASP A 273 -2.14 20.52 70.77
C ASP A 273 -2.57 21.51 71.87
N LEU A 274 -3.89 21.62 72.10
CA LEU A 274 -4.38 22.05 73.41
C LEU A 274 -4.03 20.94 74.41
N SER A 275 -3.42 21.30 75.54
CA SER A 275 -3.11 20.36 76.61
C SER A 275 -4.38 19.69 77.11
N ASP A 276 -4.31 18.41 77.48
CA ASP A 276 -5.48 17.64 77.94
C ASP A 276 -6.12 18.24 79.20
N GLU A 277 -5.39 19.07 79.96
CA GLU A 277 -5.91 19.85 81.09
C GLU A 277 -6.85 20.99 80.63
N GLU A 278 -6.54 21.67 79.53
CA GLU A 278 -7.38 22.76 78.98
C GLU A 278 -8.68 22.20 78.38
N LYS A 279 -8.63 21.00 77.77
CA LYS A 279 -9.82 20.31 77.27
C LYS A 279 -10.74 19.86 78.41
N ALA A 280 -10.16 19.42 79.53
CA ALA A 280 -10.93 19.03 80.72
C ALA A 280 -11.63 20.24 81.36
N LEU A 281 -10.93 21.37 81.48
CA LEU A 281 -11.49 22.61 82.04
C LEU A 281 -12.66 23.14 81.20
N ILE A 282 -12.51 23.17 79.86
CA ILE A 282 -13.56 23.59 78.92
C ILE A 282 -14.77 22.64 78.97
N SER A 283 -14.53 21.33 79.13
CA SER A 283 -15.62 20.35 79.26
C SER A 283 -16.37 20.49 80.60
N GLN A 284 -15.69 20.90 81.66
CA GLN A 284 -16.30 21.08 82.99
C GLN A 284 -17.12 22.37 83.05
N GLU A 285 -16.59 23.47 82.51
CA GLU A 285 -17.29 24.75 82.37
C GLU A 285 -18.53 24.63 81.47
N ALA A 286 -18.44 23.84 80.39
CA ALA A 286 -19.60 23.54 79.55
C ALA A 286 -20.67 22.72 80.29
N GLN A 287 -20.31 21.81 81.20
CA GLN A 287 -21.29 21.03 81.97
C GLN A 287 -22.00 21.85 83.05
N GLU A 288 -21.36 22.90 83.60
CA GLU A 288 -21.99 23.81 84.56
C GLU A 288 -22.94 24.81 83.88
N LEU A 289 -22.68 25.19 82.63
CA LEU A 289 -23.53 26.12 81.87
C LEU A 289 -24.83 25.49 81.34
N PHE A 290 -24.90 24.16 81.25
CA PHE A 290 -26.07 23.43 80.74
C PHE A 290 -26.84 22.64 81.83
N LYS A 291 -26.62 22.96 83.10
CA LYS A 291 -27.36 22.43 84.25
C LYS A 291 -28.25 23.51 84.87
#